data_AF-A0A1M6Z959-F1
#
_entry.id   AF-A0A1M6Z959-F1
#
_cell.length_a   1.000
_cell.length_b   1.000
_cell.length_c   1.000
_cell.angle_alpha   90.00
_cell.angle_beta   90.00
_cell.angle_gamma   90.00
#
_symmetry.space_group_name_H-M   'P 1'
#
loop_
_entity.id
_entity.type
_entity.pdbx_description
1 polymer ?
#
loop_
_entity_poly.entity_id
_entity_poly.type
_entity_poly.pdbx_seq_one_letter_code
_entity_poly.pdbx_strand_id
1 'polypeptide(L)'
;MNIKKYIEVPEEILVGLAEGKFVEGSLHRDKNTGRIVFNAYNRKAKKRKKDKLLVSLEHGWLKESPTCIKFYCALKKSIGTARMLCALEREQKVAAGHLADREIVDRV
;
A
#
# COMPACT_ATOMS: atom_id res chain seq x y z
N MET A 1 46.02 14.27 -0.94
CA MET A 1 45.33 14.91 -2.08
C MET A 1 43.88 14.44 -2.10
N ASN A 2 42.91 15.34 -2.04
CA ASN A 2 41.50 14.98 -2.25
C ASN A 2 41.25 14.81 -3.75
N ILE A 3 41.00 13.58 -4.18
CA ILE A 3 40.64 13.28 -5.57
C ILE A 3 39.15 13.57 -5.74
N LYS A 4 38.83 14.65 -6.46
CA LYS A 4 37.45 14.93 -6.87
C LYS A 4 37.09 14.01 -8.04
N LYS A 5 36.03 13.21 -7.88
CA LYS A 5 35.45 12.39 -8.94
C LYS A 5 34.15 13.02 -9.40
N TYR A 6 33.99 13.17 -10.71
CA TYR A 6 32.77 13.71 -11.32
C TYR A 6 31.80 12.58 -11.62
N ILE A 7 30.53 12.79 -11.27
CA ILE A 7 29.42 11.86 -11.53
C ILE A 7 28.46 12.60 -12.45
N GLU A 8 28.09 11.95 -13.54
CA GLU A 8 27.06 12.43 -14.44
C GLU A 8 25.70 12.11 -13.82
N VAL A 9 24.94 13.16 -13.52
CA VAL A 9 23.62 13.08 -12.88
C VAL A 9 22.62 13.79 -13.79
N PRO A 10 21.53 13.13 -14.20
CA PRO A 10 20.44 13.78 -14.92
C PRO A 10 19.91 15.01 -14.17
N GLU A 11 19.58 16.08 -14.91
CA GLU A 11 19.17 17.37 -14.34
C GLU A 11 17.97 17.26 -13.40
N GLU A 12 16.98 16.41 -13.74
CA GLU A 12 15.79 16.15 -12.92
C GLU A 12 16.13 15.67 -11.49
N ILE A 13 17.19 14.85 -11.36
CA ILE A 13 17.66 14.33 -10.08
C ILE A 13 18.43 15.42 -9.33
N LEU A 14 19.20 16.22 -10.06
CA LEU A 14 20.02 17.29 -9.51
C LEU A 14 19.17 18.36 -8.83
N VAL A 15 18.00 18.69 -9.39
CA VAL A 15 17.02 19.59 -8.76
C VAL A 15 16.57 19.04 -7.41
N GLY A 16 16.20 17.75 -7.34
CA GLY A 16 15.80 17.11 -6.08
C GLY A 16 16.92 17.10 -5.03
N LEU A 17 18.16 16.85 -5.45
CA LEU A 17 19.32 16.89 -4.55
C LEU A 17 19.62 18.30 -4.05
N ALA A 18 19.47 19.33 -4.90
CA ALA A 18 19.62 20.73 -4.51
C ALA A 18 18.57 21.16 -3.47
N GLU A 19 17.37 20.57 -3.51
CA GLU A 19 16.31 20.75 -2.51
C GLU A 19 16.52 19.92 -1.23
N GLY A 20 17.61 19.15 -1.13
CA GLY A 20 17.91 18.30 0.04
C GLY A 20 17.15 16.97 0.08
N LYS A 21 16.51 16.56 -1.03
CA LYS A 21 15.83 15.25 -1.12
C LYS A 21 16.85 14.13 -1.33
N PHE A 22 16.57 12.97 -0.74
CA PHE A 22 17.34 11.75 -0.96
C PHE A 22 16.82 11.03 -2.22
N VAL A 23 17.74 10.62 -3.10
CA VAL A 23 17.41 9.89 -4.33
C VAL A 23 18.12 8.54 -4.31
N GLU A 24 17.35 7.45 -4.35
CA GLU A 24 17.90 6.11 -4.47
C GLU A 24 18.22 5.79 -5.93
N GLY A 25 19.31 5.07 -6.17
CA GLY A 25 19.73 4.69 -7.52
C GLY A 25 20.96 3.80 -7.54
N SER A 26 21.49 3.56 -8.73
CA SER A 26 22.76 2.86 -8.95
C SER A 26 23.79 3.75 -9.63
N LEU A 27 25.05 3.57 -9.22
CA LEU A 27 26.21 4.14 -9.91
C LEU A 27 26.82 3.07 -10.80
N HIS A 28 27.08 3.42 -12.05
CA HIS A 28 27.79 2.55 -12.97
C HIS A 28 28.82 3.35 -13.76
N ARG A 29 29.86 2.67 -14.24
CA ARG A 29 30.85 3.26 -15.13
C ARG A 29 30.42 2.96 -16.55
N ASP A 30 30.11 3.99 -17.32
CA ASP A 30 29.80 3.84 -18.74
C ASP A 30 31.06 3.34 -19.46
N LYS A 31 30.90 2.29 -20.26
CA LYS A 31 31.99 1.66 -21.02
C LYS A 31 32.41 2.49 -22.22
N ASN A 32 31.52 3.33 -22.75
CA ASN A 32 31.79 4.13 -23.95
C ASN A 32 32.48 5.45 -23.61
N THR A 33 31.97 6.17 -22.59
CA THR A 33 32.52 7.47 -22.18
C THR A 33 33.54 7.36 -21.05
N GLY A 34 33.61 6.22 -20.36
CA GLY A 34 34.47 6.01 -19.19
C GLY A 34 34.03 6.75 -17.93
N ARG A 35 32.92 7.50 -17.98
CA ARG A 35 32.38 8.34 -16.90
C ARG A 35 31.55 7.53 -15.90
N ILE A 36 31.45 8.04 -14.68
CA ILE A 36 30.56 7.48 -13.66
C ILE A 36 29.20 8.14 -13.86
N VAL A 37 28.15 7.34 -14.07
CA VAL A 37 26.78 7.80 -14.31
C VAL A 37 25.89 7.33 -13.17
N PHE A 38 25.05 8.23 -12.65
CA PHE A 38 24.02 7.93 -11.66
C PHE A 38 22.67 7.69 -12.34
N ASN A 39 22.07 6.54 -12.08
CA ASN A 39 20.73 6.20 -12.55
C ASN A 39 19.77 6.08 -11.35
N ALA A 40 18.83 7.00 -11.20
CA ALA A 40 17.83 6.93 -10.14
C ALA A 40 16.85 5.78 -10.37
N TYR A 41 16.49 5.09 -9.29
CA TYR A 41 15.43 4.09 -9.36
C TYR A 41 14.09 4.78 -9.57
N ASN A 42 13.57 4.68 -10.78
CA ASN A 42 12.23 5.15 -11.10
C ASN A 42 11.20 4.13 -10.58
N ARG A 43 11.06 4.05 -9.25
CA ARG A 43 10.04 3.23 -8.59
C ARG A 43 8.68 3.84 -8.88
N LYS A 44 8.08 3.46 -10.02
CA LYS A 44 6.68 3.79 -10.31
C LYS A 44 5.85 3.22 -9.16
N ALA A 45 5.37 4.10 -8.28
CA ALA A 45 4.41 3.73 -7.26
C ALA A 45 3.21 3.12 -7.99
N LYS A 46 3.01 1.80 -7.84
CA LYS A 46 1.86 1.13 -8.44
C LYS A 46 0.62 1.82 -7.88
N LYS A 47 -0.11 2.59 -8.69
CA LYS A 47 -1.43 3.14 -8.35
C LYS A 47 -2.40 1.97 -8.21
N ARG A 48 -2.41 1.31 -7.06
CA ARG A 48 -3.41 0.29 -6.73
C ARG A 48 -4.73 1.03 -6.51
N LYS A 49 -5.81 0.55 -7.15
CA LYS A 49 -7.16 1.01 -6.79
C LYS A 49 -7.34 0.80 -5.29
N LYS A 50 -7.77 1.84 -4.57
CA LYS A 50 -8.02 1.73 -3.13
C LYS A 50 -9.20 0.80 -2.90
N ASP A 51 -9.12 0.00 -1.84
CA ASP A 51 -10.23 -0.85 -1.40
C ASP A 51 -11.42 0.04 -0.99
N LYS A 52 -12.63 -0.33 -1.44
CA LYS A 52 -13.88 0.36 -1.10
C LYS A 52 -14.41 -0.20 0.22
N LEU A 53 -14.75 0.67 1.17
CA LEU A 53 -15.46 0.24 2.38
C LEU A 53 -16.92 -0.06 2.04
N LEU A 54 -17.37 -1.27 2.36
CA LEU A 54 -18.76 -1.68 2.19
C LEU A 54 -19.56 -1.36 3.45
N VAL A 55 -19.07 -1.82 4.60
CA VAL A 55 -19.68 -1.55 5.89
C VAL A 55 -18.62 -1.44 6.99
N SER A 56 -18.84 -0.51 7.92
CA SER A 56 -18.12 -0.45 9.18
C SER A 56 -18.85 -1.31 10.20
N LEU A 57 -18.11 -2.20 10.84
CA LEU A 57 -18.60 -3.10 11.87
C LEU A 57 -18.25 -2.54 13.26
N GLU A 58 -18.79 -3.14 14.32
CA GLU A 58 -18.53 -2.70 15.70
C GLU A 58 -17.05 -2.90 16.08
N HIS A 59 -16.46 -3.99 15.62
CA HIS A 59 -15.11 -4.43 15.92
C HIS A 59 -14.24 -4.60 14.67
N GLY A 60 -14.67 -4.06 13.54
CA GLY A 60 -14.05 -4.38 12.26
C GLY A 60 -14.58 -3.64 11.05
N TRP A 61 -14.40 -4.24 9.89
CA TRP A 61 -14.91 -3.71 8.63
C TRP A 61 -15.03 -4.81 7.57
N LEU A 62 -15.86 -4.51 6.57
CA LEU A 62 -15.94 -5.24 5.32
C LEU A 62 -15.53 -4.32 4.17
N LYS A 63 -14.54 -4.73 3.39
CA LYS A 63 -14.04 -3.96 2.24
C LYS A 63 -14.03 -4.80 0.98
N GLU A 64 -14.18 -4.14 -0.15
CA GLU A 64 -14.06 -4.71 -1.47
C GLU A 64 -12.79 -4.20 -2.14
N SER A 65 -11.97 -5.13 -2.57
CA SER A 65 -10.87 -4.88 -3.50
C SER A 65 -11.27 -5.34 -4.90
N PRO A 66 -10.53 -4.98 -5.96
CA PRO A 66 -10.86 -5.40 -7.32
C PRO A 66 -10.96 -6.92 -7.53
N THR A 67 -10.35 -7.73 -6.67
CA THR A 67 -10.26 -9.19 -6.83
C THR A 67 -10.85 -9.99 -5.68
N CYS A 68 -11.17 -9.35 -4.55
CA CYS A 68 -11.69 -10.07 -3.38
C CYS A 68 -12.46 -9.15 -2.42
N ILE A 69 -13.38 -9.77 -1.69
CA ILE A 69 -14.01 -9.22 -0.49
C ILE A 69 -13.12 -9.56 0.72
N LYS A 70 -12.89 -8.56 1.57
CA LYS A 70 -12.05 -8.67 2.76
C LYS A 70 -12.90 -8.38 4.00
N PHE A 71 -12.96 -9.34 4.91
CA PHE A 71 -13.57 -9.18 6.22
C PHE A 71 -12.47 -9.13 7.27
N TYR A 72 -12.54 -8.14 8.15
CA TYR A 72 -11.62 -7.98 9.27
C TYR A 72 -12.43 -7.74 10.55
N CYS A 73 -12.09 -8.48 11.61
CA CYS A 73 -12.64 -8.29 12.95
C CYS A 73 -11.52 -8.45 13.98
N ALA A 74 -11.46 -7.53 14.94
CA ALA A 74 -10.46 -7.53 15.99
C ALA A 74 -11.11 -7.24 17.35
N LEU A 75 -10.89 -8.15 18.29
CA LEU A 75 -11.48 -8.10 19.62
C LEU A 75 -10.39 -8.02 20.70
N LYS A 76 -10.63 -7.22 21.74
CA LYS A 76 -9.73 -7.14 22.89
C LYS A 76 -9.83 -8.41 23.72
N LYS A 77 -8.69 -9.02 24.05
CA LYS A 77 -8.64 -10.23 24.91
C LYS A 77 -9.28 -10.04 26.29
N SER A 78 -9.36 -8.79 26.77
CA SER A 78 -9.94 -8.44 28.07
C SER A 78 -11.43 -8.76 28.22
N ILE A 79 -12.17 -8.96 27.12
CA ILE A 79 -13.62 -9.23 27.19
C ILE A 79 -13.95 -10.70 27.53
N GLY A 80 -12.96 -11.59 27.49
CA GLY A 80 -13.11 -13.02 27.77
C GLY A 80 -13.66 -13.83 26.60
N THR A 81 -13.26 -15.10 26.52
CA THR A 81 -13.48 -15.97 25.35
C THR A 81 -14.95 -16.14 24.98
N ALA A 82 -15.84 -16.34 25.96
CA ALA A 82 -17.27 -16.52 25.68
C ALA A 82 -17.87 -15.30 24.97
N ARG A 83 -17.53 -14.09 25.43
CA ARG A 83 -18.00 -12.84 24.79
C ARG A 83 -17.34 -12.63 23.42
N MET A 84 -16.09 -13.04 23.27
CA MET A 84 -15.42 -12.98 21.96
C MET A 84 -16.14 -13.84 20.94
N LEU A 85 -16.53 -15.08 21.29
CA LEU A 85 -17.25 -15.96 20.37
C LEU A 85 -18.59 -15.35 19.93
N CYS A 86 -19.38 -14.85 20.88
CA CYS A 86 -20.64 -14.19 20.54
C CYS A 86 -20.45 -12.94 19.65
N ALA A 87 -19.41 -12.15 19.92
CA ALA A 87 -19.09 -10.97 19.11
C ALA A 87 -18.65 -11.37 17.69
N LEU A 88 -17.82 -12.40 17.53
CA LEU A 88 -17.41 -12.91 16.22
C LEU A 88 -18.59 -13.39 15.39
N GLU A 89 -19.49 -14.18 15.98
CA GLU A 89 -20.69 -14.68 15.29
C GLU A 89 -21.61 -13.55 14.86
N ARG A 90 -21.82 -12.56 15.74
CA ARG A 90 -22.64 -11.38 15.43
C ARG A 90 -22.07 -10.62 14.25
N GLU A 91 -20.77 -10.35 14.26
CA GLU A 91 -20.09 -9.60 13.21
C GLU A 91 -20.11 -10.33 11.88
N GLN A 92 -19.91 -11.64 11.90
CA GLN A 92 -20.01 -12.47 10.71
C GLN A 92 -21.43 -12.44 10.13
N LYS A 93 -22.46 -12.52 10.98
CA LYS A 93 -23.86 -12.48 10.55
C LYS A 93 -24.22 -11.15 9.89
N VAL A 94 -23.79 -10.03 10.48
CA VAL A 94 -24.02 -8.69 9.91
C VAL A 94 -23.29 -8.53 8.58
N ALA A 95 -22.01 -8.93 8.51
CA ALA A 95 -21.25 -8.85 7.27
C ALA A 95 -21.85 -9.71 6.15
N ALA A 96 -22.30 -10.93 6.46
CA ALA A 96 -22.96 -11.81 5.50
C ALA A 96 -24.29 -11.22 5.01
N GLY A 97 -25.09 -10.62 5.90
CA GLY A 97 -26.33 -9.93 5.54
C GLY A 97 -26.09 -8.83 4.52
N HIS A 98 -25.09 -7.96 4.75
CA HIS A 98 -24.74 -6.91 3.79
C HIS A 98 -24.28 -7.43 2.43
N LEU A 99 -23.62 -8.59 2.38
CA LEU A 99 -23.25 -9.21 1.11
C LEU A 99 -24.47 -9.76 0.36
N ALA A 100 -25.41 -10.37 1.08
CA ALA A 100 -26.66 -10.88 0.51
C ALA A 100 -27.55 -9.74 -0.01
N ASP A 101 -27.74 -8.68 0.79
CA ASP A 101 -28.53 -7.51 0.39
C ASP A 101 -27.98 -6.87 -0.88
N ARG A 102 -26.65 -6.76 -0.96
CA ARG A 102 -25.98 -6.25 -2.15
C ARG A 102 -26.22 -7.15 -3.36
N GLU A 103 -26.13 -8.47 -3.22
CA GLU A 103 -26.42 -9.39 -4.32
C GLU A 103 -27.86 -9.27 -4.83
N ILE A 104 -28.82 -9.04 -3.93
CA ILE A 104 -30.22 -8.80 -4.30
C ILE A 104 -30.34 -7.49 -5.08
N VAL A 105 -29.76 -6.40 -4.58
CA VAL A 105 -29.81 -5.09 -5.25
C VAL A 105 -29.09 -5.10 -6.60
N ASP A 106 -27.95 -5.78 -6.71
CA ASP A 106 -27.19 -5.87 -7.95
C ASP A 106 -27.90 -6.74 -9.04
N ARG A 107 -28.94 -7.51 -8.67
CA ARG A 107 -29.69 -8.41 -9.58
C ARG A 107 -31.09 -7.91 -9.98
N VAL A 108 -31.56 -6.81 -9.40
CA VAL A 108 -32.85 -6.16 -9.72
C VAL A 108 -32.60 -4.94 -10.59
#